data_AF-A0AAU9EKL1-F1
#
_entry.id   AF-A0AAU9EKL1-F1
#
_cell.length_a   1.000
_cell.length_b   1.000
_cell.length_c   1.000
_cell.angle_alpha   90.00
_cell.angle_beta   90.00
_cell.angle_gamma   90.00
#
_symmetry.space_group_name_H-M   'P 1'
#
loop_
_entity.id
_entity.type
_entity.pdbx_description
1 polymer ?
#
loop_
_entity_poly.entity_id
_entity_poly.type
_entity_poly.pdbx_seq_one_letter_code
_entity_poly.pdbx_strand_id
1 'polypeptide(L)'
;MARVTVEDCLREVPNRFSLVHLTAKRVRQLREGAPPMIPVKNKEVVVALREIAAGYVYPVSAAEAEKERAEAEARERDRLAQAQMALEAAALAEETAEEVDEAEEDEESKD
;
A
#
# COMPACT_ATOMS: atom_id res chain seq x y z
N MET A 1 -21.93 24.74 5.79
CA MET A 1 -21.13 23.51 6.01
C MET A 1 -21.80 22.76 7.15
N ALA A 2 -22.31 21.55 6.94
CA ALA A 2 -22.92 20.79 8.03
C ALA A 2 -21.88 20.52 9.12
N ARG A 3 -22.27 20.76 10.37
CA ARG A 3 -21.46 20.48 11.55
C ARG A 3 -21.54 18.98 11.80
N VAL A 4 -20.40 18.29 11.83
CA VAL A 4 -20.34 16.86 12.22
C VAL A 4 -20.70 16.74 13.70
N THR A 5 -21.50 15.74 14.05
CA THR A 5 -21.89 15.47 15.44
C THR A 5 -21.26 14.17 15.95
N VAL A 6 -21.25 13.99 17.27
CA VAL A 6 -20.73 12.75 17.87
C VAL A 6 -21.67 11.58 17.56
N GLU A 7 -22.97 11.86 17.48
CA GLU A 7 -24.00 10.90 17.12
C GLU A 7 -23.79 10.31 15.72
N ASP A 8 -23.31 11.10 14.76
CA ASP A 8 -22.96 10.60 13.43
C ASP A 8 -21.79 9.61 13.50
N CYS A 9 -20.79 9.90 14.33
CA CYS A 9 -19.63 9.02 14.51
C CYS A 9 -19.99 7.73 15.27
N LEU A 10 -20.92 7.80 16.22
CA LEU A 10 -21.35 6.65 17.03
C LEU A 10 -22.23 5.65 16.26
N ARG A 11 -22.81 6.04 15.12
CA ARG A 11 -23.49 5.08 14.23
C ARG A 11 -22.49 4.10 13.59
N GLU A 12 -21.30 4.59 13.26
CA GLU A 12 -20.22 3.78 12.67
C GLU A 12 -19.36 3.09 13.73
N VAL A 13 -19.10 3.77 14.85
CA VAL A 13 -18.29 3.24 15.96
C VAL A 13 -19.06 3.37 17.28
N PRO A 14 -19.88 2.36 17.65
CA PRO A 14 -20.80 2.46 18.79
C PRO A 14 -20.13 2.71 20.14
N ASN A 15 -18.87 2.30 20.30
CA ASN A 15 -18.12 2.48 21.53
C ASN A 15 -17.37 3.83 21.54
N ARG A 16 -17.70 4.68 22.51
CA ARG A 16 -17.11 6.02 22.69
C ARG A 16 -15.60 5.97 22.93
N PHE A 17 -15.09 5.01 23.69
CA PHE A 17 -13.66 4.86 23.92
C PHE A 17 -12.94 4.45 22.64
N SER A 18 -13.49 3.47 21.92
CA SER A 18 -12.95 3.05 20.62
C SER A 18 -12.96 4.21 19.62
N LEU A 19 -14.02 5.02 19.58
CA LEU A 19 -14.11 6.22 18.75
C LEU A 19 -12.98 7.21 19.06
N VAL A 20 -12.71 7.49 20.35
CA VAL A 20 -11.62 8.38 20.75
C VAL A 20 -10.26 7.84 20.32
N HIS A 21 -10.00 6.55 20.54
CA HIS A 21 -8.73 5.93 20.16
C HIS A 21 -8.54 5.89 18.64
N LEU A 22 -9.59 5.55 17.88
CA LEU A 22 -9.59 5.54 16.42
C LEU A 22 -9.33 6.95 15.87
N THR A 23 -10.04 7.95 16.41
CA THR A 23 -9.86 9.35 16.02
C THR A 23 -8.43 9.81 16.29
N ALA A 24 -7.89 9.55 17.49
CA ALA A 24 -6.53 9.91 17.84
C ALA A 24 -5.49 9.27 16.91
N LYS A 25 -5.68 7.99 16.57
CA LYS A 25 -4.82 7.28 15.62
C LYS A 25 -4.88 7.90 14.23
N ARG A 26 -6.08 8.18 13.72
CA ARG A 26 -6.25 8.79 12.39
C ARG A 26 -5.68 10.21 12.33
N VAL A 27 -5.83 11.00 13.39
CA VAL A 27 -5.21 12.34 13.48
C VAL A 27 -3.69 12.28 13.38
N ARG A 28 -3.05 11.28 13.98
CA ARG A 28 -1.59 11.10 13.84
C ARG A 28 -1.21 10.81 12.38
N GLN A 29 -1.93 9.90 11.72
CA GLN A 29 -1.70 9.61 10.30
C GLN A 29 -1.82 10.86 9.42
N LEU A 30 -2.86 11.67 9.63
CA LEU A 30 -3.05 12.92 8.87
C LEU A 30 -1.89 13.91 9.10
N ARG A 31 -1.37 13.99 10.33
CA ARG A 31 -0.20 14.83 10.67
C ARG A 31 1.10 14.30 10.10
N GLU A 32 1.23 12.99 9.96
CA GLU A 32 2.36 12.31 9.30
C GLU A 32 2.31 12.43 7.77
N GLY A 33 1.28 13.11 7.23
CA GLY A 33 1.15 13.38 5.79
C GLY A 33 0.27 12.40 5.04
N ALA A 34 -0.44 11.49 5.73
CA ALA A 34 -1.41 10.63 5.07
C ALA A 34 -2.50 11.48 4.40
N PRO A 35 -2.91 11.15 3.16
CA PRO A 35 -3.91 11.92 2.45
C PRO A 35 -5.27 11.81 3.17
N PRO A 36 -6.03 12.92 3.28
CA PRO A 36 -7.40 12.89 3.76
C PRO A 36 -8.30 12.24 2.71
N MET A 37 -9.23 11.39 3.15
CA MET A 37 -10.25 10.78 2.30
C MET A 37 -11.34 11.78 1.92
N ILE A 38 -11.53 12.80 2.75
CA ILE A 38 -12.48 13.88 2.51
C ILE A 38 -11.72 15.22 2.40
N PRO A 39 -11.71 15.87 1.23
CA PRO A 39 -11.01 17.12 1.03
C PRO A 39 -11.80 18.29 1.66
N VAL A 40 -11.52 18.58 2.93
CA VAL A 40 -12.14 19.70 3.66
C VAL A 40 -11.11 20.55 4.40
N LYS A 41 -11.29 21.87 4.36
CA LYS A 41 -10.46 22.83 5.09
C LYS A 41 -10.86 22.88 6.57
N ASN A 42 -10.34 21.95 7.39
CA ASN A 42 -10.55 21.89 8.83
C ASN A 42 -9.28 21.38 9.55
N LYS A 43 -9.24 21.48 10.89
CA LYS A 43 -8.20 20.81 11.69
C LYS A 43 -8.32 19.29 11.57
N GLU A 44 -7.21 18.58 11.69
CA GLU A 44 -7.11 17.13 11.45
C GLU A 44 -8.09 16.33 12.31
N VAL A 45 -8.34 16.77 13.54
CA VAL A 45 -9.33 16.14 14.45
C VAL A 45 -10.74 16.14 13.84
N VAL A 46 -11.14 17.25 13.22
CA VAL A 46 -12.46 17.37 12.59
C VAL A 46 -12.51 16.61 11.27
N VAL A 47 -11.39 16.55 10.54
CA VAL A 47 -11.28 15.71 9.33
C VAL A 47 -11.46 14.24 9.70
N ALA A 48 -10.72 13.74 10.70
CA ALA A 48 -10.81 12.36 11.16
C ALA A 48 -12.23 11.98 11.61
N LEU A 49 -12.90 12.82 12.40
CA LEU A 49 -14.30 12.56 12.81
C LEU A 49 -15.27 12.52 11.62
N ARG A 50 -15.05 13.36 10.60
CA ARG A 50 -15.86 13.33 9.37
C ARG A 50 -15.59 12.08 8.53
N GLU A 51 -14.34 11.65 8.44
CA GLU A 51 -13.99 10.41 7.76
C GLU A 51 -14.61 9.19 8.46
N ILE A 52 -14.62 9.17 9.79
CA ILE A 52 -15.30 8.14 10.59
C ILE A 52 -16.80 8.18 10.37
N ALA A 53 -17.45 9.35 10.48
CA ALA A 53 -18.88 9.50 10.27
C ALA A 53 -19.34 9.17 8.83
N ALA A 54 -18.42 9.19 7.86
CA ALA A 54 -18.67 8.81 6.48
C ALA A 54 -18.27 7.35 6.17
N GLY A 55 -17.78 6.59 7.16
CA GLY A 55 -17.40 5.18 7.01
C GLY A 55 -16.04 4.95 6.32
N TYR A 56 -15.28 5.99 5.99
CA TYR A 56 -13.96 5.83 5.36
C TYR A 56 -12.87 5.37 6.34
N VAL A 57 -13.08 5.61 7.63
CA VAL A 57 -12.15 5.20 8.70
C VAL A 57 -12.92 4.36 9.71
N TYR A 58 -12.53 3.09 9.85
CA TYR A 58 -13.20 2.09 10.67
C TYR A 58 -12.18 1.34 11.55
N PRO A 59 -12.62 0.78 12.69
CA PRO A 59 -11.77 -0.06 13.51
C PRO A 59 -11.50 -1.39 12.80
N VAL A 60 -10.24 -1.80 12.78
CA VAL A 60 -9.81 -3.10 12.27
C VAL A 60 -9.24 -3.88 13.45
N SER A 61 -9.51 -5.19 13.52
CA SER A 61 -8.90 -6.01 14.57
C SER A 61 -7.38 -6.10 14.38
N ALA A 62 -6.65 -6.30 15.47
CA ALA A 62 -5.18 -6.42 15.39
C ALA A 62 -4.76 -7.56 14.46
N ALA A 63 -5.46 -8.71 14.55
CA ALA A 63 -5.22 -9.88 13.73
C ALA A 63 -5.46 -9.62 12.24
N GLU A 64 -6.55 -8.93 11.88
CA GLU A 64 -6.83 -8.56 10.48
C GLU A 64 -5.78 -7.59 9.95
N ALA A 65 -5.41 -6.58 10.74
CA ALA A 65 -4.41 -5.60 10.32
C ALA A 65 -3.01 -6.21 10.18
N GLU A 66 -2.65 -7.19 11.01
CA GLU A 66 -1.41 -7.96 10.88
C GLU A 66 -1.43 -8.87 9.65
N LYS A 67 -2.55 -9.57 9.42
CA LYS A 67 -2.73 -10.40 8.23
C LYS A 67 -2.60 -9.58 6.96
N GLU A 68 -3.26 -8.42 6.86
CA GLU A 68 -3.20 -7.55 5.69
C GLU A 68 -1.77 -7.03 5.44
N ARG A 69 -1.05 -6.64 6.51
CA ARG A 69 0.37 -6.24 6.41
C ARG A 69 1.24 -7.39 5.91
N ALA A 70 1.10 -8.58 6.50
CA ALA A 70 1.86 -9.76 6.10
C ALA A 70 1.58 -10.16 4.66
N GLU A 71 0.32 -10.07 4.21
CA GLU A 71 -0.06 -10.31 2.82
C GLU A 71 0.53 -9.27 1.87
N ALA A 72 0.54 -7.99 2.25
CA ALA A 72 1.15 -6.93 1.44
C ALA A 72 2.67 -7.11 1.30
N GLU A 73 3.35 -7.45 2.40
CA GLU A 73 4.79 -7.75 2.41
C GLU A 73 5.11 -9.01 1.58
N ALA A 74 4.29 -10.06 1.66
CA ALA A 74 4.45 -11.25 0.83
C ALA A 74 4.29 -10.93 -0.67
N ARG A 75 3.26 -10.15 -1.03
CA ARG A 75 3.05 -9.71 -2.43
C ARG A 75 4.22 -8.88 -2.96
N GLU A 76 4.78 -8.00 -2.12
CA GLU A 76 5.92 -7.18 -2.48
C GLU A 76 7.18 -8.03 -2.68
N ARG A 77 7.43 -8.98 -1.77
CA ARG A 77 8.51 -9.98 -1.91
C ARG A 77 8.38 -10.79 -3.20
N ASP A 78 7.18 -11.30 -3.49
CA ASP A 78 6.94 -12.09 -4.70
C ASP A 78 7.19 -11.26 -5.97
N ARG A 79 6.77 -9.98 -5.96
CA ARG A 79 7.02 -9.06 -7.06
C ARG A 79 8.51 -8.80 -7.28
N LEU A 80 9.28 -8.59 -6.21
CA LEU A 80 10.73 -8.40 -6.29
C LEU A 80 11.44 -9.66 -6.78
N ALA A 81 11.03 -10.84 -6.29
CA ALA A 81 11.57 -12.12 -6.74
C ALA A 81 11.31 -12.35 -8.24
N GLN A 82 10.09 -12.06 -8.72
CA GLN A 82 9.76 -12.14 -10.14
C GLN A 82 10.56 -11.14 -10.98
N ALA A 83 10.73 -9.91 -10.51
CA ALA A 83 11.55 -8.91 -11.21
C ALA A 83 13.03 -9.32 -11.27
N GLN A 84 13.57 -9.89 -10.20
CA GLN A 84 14.93 -10.38 -10.15
C GLN A 84 15.14 -11.57 -11.09
N MET A 85 14.24 -12.55 -11.09
CA MET A 85 14.29 -13.69 -12.02
C MET A 85 14.19 -13.24 -13.48
N ALA A 86 13.36 -12.24 -13.79
CA ALA A 86 13.25 -11.71 -15.15
C ALA A 86 14.55 -11.02 -15.60
N LEU A 87 15.24 -10.32 -14.70
CA LEU A 87 16.53 -9.68 -14.99
C LEU A 87 17.62 -10.74 -15.23
N GLU A 88 17.68 -11.76 -14.38
CA GLU A 88 18.63 -12.87 -14.52
C GLU A 88 18.40 -13.66 -15.82
N ALA A 89 17.15 -13.93 -16.17
CA ALA A 89 16.81 -14.61 -17.42
C ALA A 89 17.16 -13.76 -18.66
N ALA A 90 16.98 -12.43 -18.60
CA ALA A 90 17.37 -11.54 -19.68
C ALA A 90 18.90 -11.51 -19.87
N ALA A 91 19.67 -11.45 -18.78
CA ALA A 91 21.13 -11.48 -18.85
C ALA A 91 21.66 -12.79 -19.44
N LEU A 92 21.07 -13.93 -19.06
CA LEU A 92 21.44 -15.24 -19.62
C LEU A 92 21.09 -15.35 -21.12
N ALA A 93 19.97 -14.75 -21.53
CA ALA A 93 19.58 -14.70 -22.95
C ALA A 93 20.53 -13.81 -23.78
N GLU A 94 21.09 -12.75 -23.18
CA GLU A 94 22.09 -11.89 -23.82
C GLU A 94 23.44 -12.61 -23.95
N GLU A 95 23.91 -13.26 -22.88
CA GLU A 95 25.15 -14.06 -22.88
C GLU A 95 25.08 -15.23 -23.88
N THR A 96 23.93 -15.92 -23.96
CA THR A 96 23.73 -16.99 -24.96
C THR A 96 23.58 -16.47 -26.39
N ALA A 97 23.15 -15.22 -26.60
CA ALA A 97 23.13 -14.64 -27.93
C ALA A 97 24.53 -14.27 -28.41
N GLU A 98 25.39 -13.74 -27.53
CA GLU A 98 26.80 -13.45 -27.82
C GLU A 98 27.59 -14.75 -28.12
N GLU A 99 27.39 -15.83 -27.35
CA GLU A 99 28.05 -17.12 -27.62
C GLU A 99 27.64 -17.75 -28.96
N VAL A 100 26.41 -17.53 -29.42
CA VAL A 100 25.92 -18.07 -30.69
C VAL A 100 26.46 -17.27 -31.89
N ASP A 101 26.60 -15.95 -31.76
CA ASP A 101 27.16 -15.07 -32.80
C ASP A 101 28.65 -15.36 -33.02
N GLU A 102 29.43 -15.55 -31.94
CA GLU A 102 30.85 -15.95 -32.04
C GLU A 102 31.02 -17.33 -32.70
N ALA A 103 30.10 -18.26 -32.46
CA ALA A 103 30.16 -19.60 -33.05
C ALA A 103 29.83 -19.62 -34.57
N GLU A 104 28.95 -18.72 -35.04
CA GLU A 104 28.65 -18.59 -36.48
C GLU A 104 29.82 -17.93 -37.24
N GLU A 105 30.51 -16.94 -36.66
CA GLU A 105 31.70 -16.31 -37.28
C GLU A 105 32.89 -17.28 -37.44
N ASP A 106 33.08 -18.20 -36.48
CA ASP A 106 34.16 -19.20 -36.53
C ASP A 106 33.92 -20.31 -37.58
N GLU A 107 32.66 -20.64 -37.90
CA GLU A 107 32.32 -21.60 -38.97
C GLU A 107 32.51 -21.00 -40.37
N GLU A 108 32.21 -19.72 -40.58
CA GLU A 108 32.32 -19.06 -41.89
C GLU A 108 33.79 -18.77 -42.31
N SER A 109 34.73 -18.82 -41.36
CA SER A 109 36.16 -18.57 -41.61
C SER A 109 36.97 -19.80 -42.07
N LYS A 110 36.36 -20.99 -42.13
CA LYS A 110 37.02 -22.26 -42.49
C LYS A 110 36.81 -22.77 -43.92
N ASP A 111 35.97 -22.12 -44.72
CA ASP A 111 35.78 -22.39 -46.17
C ASP A 111 36.61 -21.43 -47.06
#